data_AF-A0A538LB17-F1
#
_entry.id   AF-A0A538LB17-F1
#
_cell.length_a   1.000
_cell.length_b   1.000
_cell.length_c   1.000
_cell.angle_alpha   90.00
_cell.angle_beta   90.00
_cell.angle_gamma   90.00
#
_symmetry.space_group_name_H-M   'P 1'
#
loop_
_entity.id
_entity.type
_entity.pdbx_description
1 polymer ?
#
loop_
_entity_poly.entity_id
_entity_poly.type
_entity_poly.pdbx_seq_one_letter_code
_entity_poly.pdbx_strand_id
1 'polypeptide(L)'
;MGHGPNNTRNHRHARYRPNAPQVIAETIAGEAMIVNLATGHYFSLQGSGADIWAEIERERSFSSIVASLERRYAAGEGEIDAAVERSKRISLSR
;
A
#
# COMPACT_ATOMS: atom_id res chain seq x y z
N MET A 1 -2.80 -36.99 12.96
CA MET A 1 -3.28 -35.68 13.47
C MET A 1 -2.07 -34.81 13.74
N GLY A 2 -2.08 -33.58 13.25
CA GLY A 2 -0.97 -32.63 13.40
C GLY A 2 -0.93 -31.68 12.20
N HIS A 3 -1.81 -30.67 12.21
CA HIS A 3 -1.77 -29.56 11.27
C HIS A 3 -0.42 -28.85 11.38
N GLY A 4 0.36 -28.86 10.29
CA GLY A 4 1.58 -28.06 10.13
C GLY A 4 1.26 -26.68 9.53
N PRO A 5 1.89 -25.59 10.00
CA PRO A 5 1.39 -24.22 9.84
C PRO A 5 2.02 -23.49 8.65
N ASN A 6 1.59 -22.24 8.43
CA ASN A 6 2.43 -21.14 7.92
C ASN A 6 2.35 -20.75 6.43
N ASN A 7 1.18 -20.37 5.92
CA ASN A 7 1.09 -19.58 4.67
C ASN A 7 1.06 -18.05 4.91
N THR A 8 1.16 -17.60 6.16
CA THR A 8 1.05 -16.17 6.52
C THR A 8 2.37 -15.39 6.42
N ARG A 9 3.53 -16.03 6.21
CA ARG A 9 4.84 -15.34 6.25
C ARG A 9 5.33 -14.73 4.93
N ASN A 10 4.81 -15.11 3.76
CA ASN A 10 5.43 -14.70 2.49
C ASN A 10 5.01 -13.30 1.99
N HIS A 11 3.86 -12.78 2.40
CA HIS A 11 3.34 -11.49 1.90
C HIS A 11 4.12 -10.28 2.41
N ARG A 12 4.80 -10.37 3.57
CA ARG A 12 5.54 -9.25 4.16
C ARG A 12 6.78 -8.82 3.36
N HIS A 13 7.31 -9.71 2.53
CA HIS A 13 8.51 -9.45 1.70
C HIS A 13 8.19 -9.21 0.22
N ALA A 14 6.93 -9.41 -0.21
CA ALA A 14 6.51 -9.10 -1.56
C ALA A 14 6.60 -7.59 -1.82
N ARG A 15 7.19 -7.21 -2.95
CA ARG A 15 7.26 -5.82 -3.43
C ARG A 15 5.95 -5.44 -4.10
N TYR A 16 5.49 -4.22 -3.84
CA TYR A 16 4.28 -3.67 -4.45
C TYR A 16 4.63 -2.67 -5.53
N ARG A 17 3.90 -2.69 -6.63
CA ARG A 17 3.99 -1.69 -7.69
C ARG A 17 2.59 -1.31 -8.16
N PRO A 18 2.37 -0.09 -8.66
CA PRO A 18 1.10 0.26 -9.28
C PRO A 18 0.75 -0.67 -10.44
N ASN A 19 -0.54 -0.95 -10.64
CA ASN A 19 -1.03 -1.72 -11.78
C ASN A 19 -1.05 -0.88 -13.07
N ALA A 20 0.13 -0.44 -13.53
CA ALA A 20 0.26 0.32 -14.77
C ALA A 20 -0.02 -0.57 -16.01
N PRO A 21 -0.61 -0.03 -17.09
CA PRO A 21 -1.04 1.37 -17.26
C PRO A 21 -2.44 1.66 -16.71
N GLN A 22 -3.14 0.67 -16.14
CA GLN A 22 -4.55 0.82 -15.73
C GLN A 22 -4.72 1.73 -14.52
N VAL A 23 -3.74 1.78 -13.62
CA VAL A 23 -3.72 2.71 -12.50
C VAL A 23 -2.64 3.76 -12.77
N ILE A 24 -3.08 5.01 -12.90
CA ILE A 24 -2.21 6.17 -12.98
C ILE A 24 -2.36 7.00 -11.72
N ALA A 25 -1.32 7.73 -11.34
CA ALA A 25 -1.39 8.65 -10.23
C ALA A 25 -0.47 9.85 -10.40
N GLU A 26 -0.83 10.93 -9.72
CA GLU A 26 -0.03 12.15 -9.60
C GLU A 26 -0.03 12.59 -8.15
N THR A 27 1.12 13.02 -7.63
CA THR A 27 1.22 13.58 -6.27
C THR A 27 1.36 15.09 -6.36
N ILE A 28 0.37 15.82 -5.83
CA ILE A 28 0.30 17.29 -5.87
C ILE A 28 0.13 17.79 -4.43
N ALA A 29 1.00 18.70 -3.99
CA ALA A 29 0.94 19.29 -2.64
C ALA A 29 0.83 18.27 -1.49
N GLY A 30 1.43 17.08 -1.64
CA GLY A 30 1.38 16.01 -0.62
C GLY A 30 0.13 15.14 -0.66
N GLU A 31 -0.75 15.34 -1.65
CA GLU A 31 -1.91 14.52 -1.92
C GLU A 31 -1.68 13.66 -3.17
N ALA A 32 -1.90 12.35 -3.06
CA ALA A 32 -1.83 11.43 -4.19
C ALA A 32 -3.21 11.26 -4.82
N MET A 33 -3.33 11.71 -6.07
CA MET A 33 -4.50 11.59 -6.92
C MET A 33 -4.36 10.33 -7.77
N ILE A 34 -5.20 9.32 -7.57
CA ILE A 34 -5.10 8.01 -8.22
C ILE A 34 -6.36 7.77 -9.06
N VAL A 35 -6.16 7.34 -10.30
CA VAL A 35 -7.24 6.97 -11.22
C VAL A 35 -7.02 5.56 -11.72
N ASN A 36 -8.03 4.71 -11.54
CA ASN A 36 -8.11 3.42 -12.23
C ASN A 36 -8.88 3.61 -13.55
N LEU A 37 -8.16 3.58 -14.66
CA LEU A 37 -8.67 3.74 -16.03
C LEU A 37 -9.56 2.58 -16.49
N ALA A 38 -9.40 1.37 -15.92
CA ALA A 38 -10.21 0.22 -16.26
C ALA A 38 -11.63 0.33 -15.67
N THR A 39 -11.74 0.81 -14.42
CA THR A 39 -13.02 0.90 -13.70
C THR A 39 -13.62 2.31 -13.66
N GLY A 40 -12.83 3.34 -14.00
CA GLY A 40 -13.18 4.74 -13.81
C GLY A 40 -13.18 5.19 -12.35
N HIS A 41 -12.67 4.39 -11.41
CA HIS A 41 -12.62 4.76 -10.00
C HIS A 41 -11.50 5.76 -9.73
N TYR A 42 -11.83 6.79 -8.96
CA TYR A 42 -10.91 7.82 -8.52
C TYR A 42 -10.73 7.76 -6.99
N PHE A 43 -9.50 7.95 -6.55
CA PHE A 43 -9.13 8.01 -5.15
C PHE A 43 -8.22 9.22 -4.93
N SER A 44 -8.42 9.92 -3.82
CA SER A 44 -7.47 10.90 -3.31
C SER A 44 -6.97 10.41 -1.95
N LEU A 45 -5.65 10.44 -1.77
CA LEU A 45 -4.98 10.04 -0.55
C LEU A 45 -4.18 11.20 0.01
N GLN A 46 -4.33 11.46 1.30
CA GLN A 46 -3.56 12.46 2.05
C GLN A 46 -2.90 11.81 3.27
N GLY A 47 -1.92 12.49 3.86
CA GLY A 47 -1.22 12.02 5.06
C GLY A 47 -0.56 10.65 4.83
N SER A 48 -0.80 9.71 5.75
CA SER A 48 -0.19 8.37 5.67
C SER A 48 -0.57 7.60 4.41
N GLY A 49 -1.74 7.87 3.81
CA GLY A 49 -2.15 7.26 2.54
C GLY A 49 -1.26 7.68 1.36
N ALA A 50 -0.93 8.98 1.28
CA ALA A 50 -0.02 9.50 0.25
C ALA A 50 1.41 8.97 0.46
N ASP A 51 1.86 8.90 1.70
CA ASP A 51 3.16 8.32 2.06
C ASP A 51 3.25 6.83 1.68
N ILE A 52 2.19 6.04 1.93
CA ILE A 52 2.12 4.64 1.52
C ILE A 52 2.20 4.54 -0.01
N TRP A 53 1.43 5.35 -0.74
CA TRP A 53 1.44 5.38 -2.19
C TRP A 53 2.85 5.65 -2.74
N ALA A 54 3.52 6.65 -2.20
CA ALA A 54 4.88 7.03 -2.61
C ALA A 54 5.92 5.90 -2.38
N GLU A 55 5.72 5.02 -1.40
CA GLU A 55 6.59 3.84 -1.23
C GLU A 55 6.20 2.69 -2.18
N ILE A 56 4.92 2.55 -2.54
CA ILE A 56 4.46 1.59 -3.56
C ILE A 56 5.04 1.95 -4.94
N GLU A 57 5.07 3.23 -5.30
CA GLU A 57 5.71 3.70 -6.55
C GLU A 57 7.21 3.38 -6.59
N ARG A 58 7.85 3.23 -5.42
CA ARG A 58 9.27 2.88 -5.26
C ARG A 58 9.51 1.36 -5.20
N GLU A 59 8.51 0.55 -5.51
CA GLU A 59 8.59 -0.91 -5.50
C GLU A 59 9.05 -1.51 -4.15
N ARG A 60 8.61 -0.89 -3.05
CA ARG A 60 8.95 -1.32 -1.69
C ARG A 60 8.11 -2.51 -1.26
N SER A 61 8.67 -3.32 -0.36
CA SER A 61 7.95 -4.44 0.24
C SER A 61 7.07 -3.98 1.40
N PHE A 62 6.02 -4.74 1.73
CA PHE A 62 5.13 -4.45 2.87
C PHE A 62 5.89 -4.13 4.15
N SER A 63 6.82 -5.01 4.55
CA SER A 63 7.63 -4.82 5.76
C SER A 63 8.47 -3.55 5.71
N SER A 64 9.00 -3.19 4.53
CA SER A 64 9.74 -1.94 4.36
C SER A 64 8.84 -0.71 4.48
N ILE A 65 7.62 -0.77 3.94
CA ILE A 65 6.64 0.31 4.03
C ILE A 65 6.21 0.51 5.49
N VAL A 66 5.80 -0.57 6.17
CA VAL A 66 5.42 -0.54 7.59
C VAL A 66 6.53 0.05 8.45
N ALA A 67 7.76 -0.47 8.34
CA ALA A 67 8.89 0.04 9.09
C ALA A 67 9.22 1.52 8.77
N SER A 68 8.91 1.99 7.56
CA SER A 68 9.07 3.39 7.17
C SER A 68 8.04 4.29 7.85
N LEU A 69 6.80 3.82 7.97
CA LEU A 69 5.69 4.55 8.58
C LEU A 69 5.77 4.57 10.11
N GLU A 70 6.19 3.46 10.74
CA GLU A 70 6.41 3.38 12.19
C GLU A 70 7.42 4.43 12.70
N ARG A 71 8.34 4.87 11.84
CA ARG A 71 9.28 5.95 12.17
C ARG A 71 8.68 7.36 12.04
N ARG A 72 7.58 7.51 11.31
CA ARG A 72 6.96 8.82 11.00
C ARG A 72 5.68 9.05 11.80
N TYR A 73 4.97 7.98 12.13
CA TYR A 73 3.65 8.02 12.75
C TYR A 73 3.65 7.19 14.03
N ALA A 74 3.10 7.76 15.10
CA ALA A 74 2.72 7.00 16.27
C ALA A 74 1.30 6.45 16.05
N ALA A 75 1.14 5.13 16.18
CA ALA A 75 -0.13 4.44 15.97
C ALA A 75 -0.23 3.23 16.91
N GLY A 76 -1.45 2.77 17.14
CA GLY A 76 -1.73 1.56 17.91
C GLY A 76 -1.21 0.30 17.21
N GLU A 77 -1.12 -0.79 17.97
CA GLU A 77 -0.68 -2.09 17.44
C GLU A 77 -1.55 -2.52 16.24
N GLY A 78 -0.91 -2.77 15.10
CA GLY A 78 -1.57 -3.23 13.87
C GLY A 78 -2.29 -2.16 13.04
N GLU A 79 -2.36 -0.91 13.50
CA GLU A 79 -3.00 0.17 12.73
C GLU A 79 -2.25 0.49 11.43
N ILE A 80 -0.92 0.49 11.48
CA ILE A 80 -0.07 0.74 10.30
C ILE A 80 -0.19 -0.41 9.29
N ASP A 81 -0.12 -1.66 9.75
CA ASP A 81 -0.33 -2.83 8.90
C ASP A 81 -1.70 -2.77 8.19
N ALA A 82 -2.76 -2.43 8.92
CA ALA A 82 -4.11 -2.31 8.37
C ALA A 82 -4.20 -1.18 7.32
N ALA A 83 -3.53 -0.05 7.56
CA ALA A 83 -3.48 1.06 6.61
C ALA A 83 -2.78 0.65 5.30
N VAL A 84 -1.65 -0.06 5.39
CA VAL A 84 -0.92 -0.55 4.20
C VAL A 84 -1.75 -1.59 3.42
N GLU A 85 -2.41 -2.53 4.11
CA GLU A 85 -3.30 -3.51 3.45
C GLU A 85 -4.50 -2.84 2.75
N ARG A 86 -5.07 -1.80 3.34
CA ARG A 86 -6.16 -1.04 2.70
C ARG A 86 -5.69 -0.36 1.41
N SER A 87 -4.52 0.26 1.43
CA SER A 87 -3.95 0.96 0.27
C SER A 87 -3.55 0.01 -0.86
N LYS A 88 -3.10 -1.21 -0.53
CA LYS A 88 -2.82 -2.27 -1.51
C LYS A 88 -4.03 -2.58 -2.39
N ARG A 89 -5.25 -2.56 -1.85
CA ARG A 89 -6.47 -2.82 -2.62
C ARG A 89 -6.72 -1.77 -3.71
N ILE A 90 -6.28 -0.53 -3.50
CA ILE A 90 -6.35 0.54 -4.52
C ILE A 90 -5.40 0.21 -5.67
N SER A 91 -4.19 -0.25 -5.34
CA SER A 91 -3.10 -0.48 -6.30
C SER A 91 -3.21 -1.79 -7.10
N LEU A 92 -3.90 -2.81 -6.58
CA LEU A 92 -3.91 -4.19 -7.10
C LEU A 92 -5.25 -4.64 -7.70
N SER A 93 -6.20 -3.73 -7.92
CA SER A 93 -7.43 -4.10 -8.63
C SER A 93 -7.07 -4.55 -10.06
N ARG A 94 -7.28 -5.84 -10.33
CA ARG A 94 -7.21 -6.49 -11.65
C ARG A 94 -8.56 -6.41 -12.33
#